data_AF-A0A150S3K8-F1
#
_entry.id   AF-A0A150S3K8-F1
#
_cell.length_a   1.000
_cell.length_b   1.000
_cell.length_c   1.000
_cell.angle_alpha   90.00
_cell.angle_beta   90.00
_cell.angle_gamma   90.00
#
_symmetry.space_group_name_H-M   'P 1'
#
loop_
_entity.id
_entity.type
_entity.pdbx_description
1 polymer ?
#
loop_
_entity_poly.entity_id
_entity_poly.type
_entity_poly.pdbx_seq_one_letter_code
_entity_poly.pdbx_strand_id
1 'polypeptide(L)' 'AAALLATARFCYRSALARAESRGLHQRTDLPDTDPEQAHCLITGGLSSIWVAPRRPPHQRLPSAPHQGDLA' A
#
# COMPACT_ATOMS: atom_id res chain seq x y z
N ALA A 1 -16.27 0.97 -19.87
CA ALA A 1 -15.47 0.17 -18.92
C ALA A 1 -14.29 0.95 -18.31
N ALA A 2 -14.44 2.23 -17.96
CA ALA A 2 -13.32 3.08 -17.53
C ALA A 2 -12.70 2.68 -16.17
N ALA A 3 -13.53 2.23 -15.22
CA ALA A 3 -13.06 1.83 -13.88
C ALA A 3 -12.12 0.62 -13.93
N LEU A 4 -12.45 -0.42 -14.71
CA LEU A 4 -11.60 -1.60 -14.86
C LEU A 4 -10.22 -1.25 -15.45
N LEU A 5 -10.19 -0.35 -16.44
CA LEU A 5 -8.95 0.12 -17.02
C LEU A 5 -8.10 0.90 -16.01
N ALA A 6 -8.72 1.76 -15.19
CA ALA A 6 -8.02 2.46 -14.12
C ALA A 6 -7.40 1.47 -13.12
N THR A 7 -8.17 0.47 -12.68
CA THR A 7 -7.69 -0.58 -11.77
C THR A 7 -6.54 -1.39 -12.39
N ALA A 8 -6.65 -1.79 -13.66
CA ALA A 8 -5.57 -2.50 -14.34
C ALA A 8 -4.27 -1.68 -14.38
N ARG A 9 -4.38 -0.36 -14.68
CA ARG A 9 -3.24 0.55 -14.65
C ARG A 9 -2.66 0.70 -13.24
N PHE A 10 -3.51 0.74 -12.20
CA PHE A 10 -3.04 0.77 -10.81
C PHE A 10 -2.28 -0.49 -10.44
N CYS A 11 -2.83 -1.67 -10.75
CA CYS A 11 -2.16 -2.95 -10.50
C CYS A 11 -0.80 -3.02 -11.21
N TYR A 12 -0.76 -2.68 -12.50
CA TYR A 12 0.48 -2.72 -13.28
C TYR A 12 1.57 -1.80 -12.70
N ARG A 13 1.22 -0.55 -12.37
CA ARG A 13 2.17 0.40 -11.79
C ARG A 13 2.64 -0.02 -10.40
N SER A 14 1.76 -0.62 -9.60
CA SER A 14 2.12 -1.14 -8.27
C SER A 14 3.08 -2.33 -8.37
N ALA A 15 2.87 -3.23 -9.33
CA ALA A 15 3.74 -4.37 -9.57
C ALA A 15 5.14 -3.94 -10.04
N LEU A 16 5.24 -2.92 -10.90
CA LEU A 16 6.54 -2.38 -11.32
C LEU A 16 7.32 -1.73 -10.17
N ALA A 17 6.63 -1.06 -9.24
CA ALA A 17 7.27 -0.41 -8.09
C ALA A 17 7.83 -1.41 -7.07
N ARG A 18 7.25 -2.61 -6.97
CA ARG A 18 7.72 -3.69 -6.10
C ARG A 18 8.85 -4.48 -6.78
N ALA A 19 10.08 -4.24 -6.34
CA ALA A 19 11.30 -4.83 -6.90
C ALA A 19 11.69 -6.14 -6.20
N GLU A 20 10.74 -7.07 -6.07
CA GLU A 20 10.93 -8.39 -5.45
C GLU A 20 9.89 -9.37 -6.00
N SER A 21 9.98 -10.63 -5.59
CA SER A 21 8.89 -11.62 -5.67
C SER A 21 8.42 -12.01 -4.27
N ARG A 22 7.11 -12.00 -4.06
CA ARG A 22 6.48 -12.39 -2.79
C ARG A 22 5.05 -12.84 -3.02
N GLY A 23 4.76 -14.10 -2.69
CA GLY A 23 3.41 -14.67 -2.73
C GLY A 23 2.84 -14.73 -4.14
N LEU A 24 1.77 -13.96 -4.41
CA LEU A 24 1.13 -13.90 -5.72
C LEU A 24 1.85 -12.97 -6.71
N HIS A 25 2.70 -12.07 -6.22
CA HIS A 25 3.51 -11.19 -7.07
C HIS A 25 4.84 -11.88 -7.38
N GLN A 26 4.98 -12.42 -8.60
CA GLN A 26 6.16 -13.17 -9.02
C GLN A 26 6.83 -12.50 -10.23
N ARG A 27 8.15 -12.35 -10.16
CA ARG A 27 9.01 -11.71 -11.16
C ARG A 27 10.19 -12.60 -11.44
N THR A 28 10.38 -12.97 -12.71
CA THR A 28 11.51 -13.83 -13.13
C THR A 28 12.84 -13.09 -13.09
N ASP A 29 12.83 -11.77 -13.19
CA ASP A 29 14.00 -10.89 -13.09
C ASP A 29 14.41 -10.57 -11.65
N LEU A 30 13.47 -10.67 -10.70
CA LEU A 30 13.67 -10.42 -9.27
C LEU A 30 12.99 -11.54 -8.45
N PRO A 31 13.53 -12.77 -8.49
CA PRO A 31 12.87 -13.95 -7.92
C PRO A 31 12.87 -13.98 -6.39
N ASP A 32 13.74 -13.20 -5.75
CA ASP A 32 13.90 -13.19 -4.31
C ASP A 32 13.01 -12.16 -3.62
N THR A 33 12.75 -12.39 -2.33
CA THR A 33 12.06 -11.46 -1.45
C THR A 33 13.04 -10.45 -0.86
N ASP A 34 12.59 -9.20 -0.70
CA ASP A 34 13.36 -8.09 -0.11
C ASP A 34 12.71 -7.65 1.23
N PRO A 35 13.45 -7.72 2.37
CA PRO A 35 12.97 -7.23 3.65
C PRO A 35 12.55 -5.76 3.66
N GLU A 36 13.23 -4.89 2.89
CA GLU A 36 12.90 -3.46 2.84
C GLU A 36 11.56 -3.19 2.14
N GLN A 37 11.14 -4.11 1.27
CA GLN A 37 9.84 -4.11 0.58
C GLN A 37 8.70 -4.67 1.45
N ALA A 38 8.94 -5.01 2.73
CA ALA A 38 7.94 -5.52 3.68
C ALA A 38 6.97 -4.43 4.20
N HIS A 39 6.45 -3.62 3.30
CA HIS A 39 5.45 -2.59 3.56
C HIS A 39 4.37 -2.61 2.49
N CYS A 40 3.28 -1.91 2.73
CA CYS A 40 2.20 -1.83 1.77
C CYS A 40 2.38 -0.63 0.84
N LEU A 41 1.96 -0.77 -0.40
CA LEU A 41 1.91 0.32 -1.37
C LEU A 41 0.50 0.88 -1.47
N ILE A 42 0.41 2.18 -1.72
CA ILE A 42 -0.81 2.90 -2.09
C ILE A 42 -0.62 3.48 -3.48
N THR A 43 -1.69 3.44 -4.28
CA THR A 43 -1.69 3.89 -5.68
C THR A 43 -2.88 4.81 -5.93
N GLY A 44 -2.67 5.84 -6.73
CA GLY A 44 -3.73 6.78 -7.08
C GLY A 44 -3.39 7.66 -8.27
N GLY A 45 -4.30 8.59 -8.58
CA GLY A 45 -4.22 9.48 -9.73
C GLY A 45 -4.81 8.86 -11.00
N LEU A 46 -5.60 9.62 -11.77
CA LEU A 46 -6.30 9.09 -12.96
C LEU A 46 -5.50 9.33 -14.25
N SER A 47 -5.02 10.56 -14.44
CA SER A 47 -4.22 10.93 -15.62
C SER A 47 -2.76 10.50 -15.46
N SER A 48 -2.17 10.84 -14.30
CA SER A 48 -0.83 10.43 -13.90
C SER A 48 -0.93 9.57 -12.66
N ILE A 49 -0.41 8.35 -12.75
CA ILE A 49 -0.51 7.35 -11.69
C ILE A 49 0.74 7.43 -10.84
N TRP A 50 0.56 7.63 -9.54
CA TRP A 50 1.61 7.56 -8.55
C TRP A 50 1.46 6.29 -7.70
N VAL A 51 2.60 5.79 -7.21
CA VAL A 51 2.69 4.67 -6.27
C VAL A 51 3.62 5.09 -5.15
N ALA A 52 3.24 4.87 -3.91
CA ALA A 52 4.05 5.22 -2.75
C ALA A 52 3.89 4.19 -1.62
N PRO A 53 4.89 4.03 -0.75
CA PRO A 53 4.72 3.32 0.52
C PRO A 53 3.55 3.95 1.30
N ARG A 54 2.71 3.10 1.87
CA ARG A 54 1.71 3.55 2.83
C ARG A 54 2.46 4.12 4.02
N ARG A 55 2.35 5.44 4.20
CA ARG A 55 2.84 6.08 5.43
C ARG A 55 2.17 5.39 6.63
N PRO A 56 2.92 5.05 7.69
CA PRO A 56 2.30 4.51 8.89
C PRO A 56 1.17 5.46 9.34
N PRO A 57 0.02 4.92 9.76
CA PRO A 57 -1.04 5.77 10.30
C PRO A 57 -0.43 6.64 11.40
N HIS A 58 -0.89 7.89 11.51
CA HIS A 58 -0.59 8.69 12.69
C HIS A 58 -0.95 7.83 13.92
N GLN A 59 -0.03 7.71 14.86
CA GLN A 59 -0.28 6.94 16.08
C GLN A 59 -1.58 7.48 16.69
N ARG A 60 -2.59 6.62 16.78
CA ARG A 60 -3.85 7.02 17.41
C ARG A 60 -3.51 7.21 18.88
N LEU A 61 -3.39 8.47 19.33
CA LEU A 61 -3.24 8.78 20.75
C LEU A 61 -4.40 8.08 21.48
N PRO A 62 -4.14 7.43 22.63
CA PRO A 62 -5.20 6.83 23.41
C PRO A 62 -6.28 7.90 23.65
N SER A 63 -7.53 7.57 23.33
CA SER A 63 -8.67 8.41 23.66
C SER A 63 -8.59 8.73 25.16
N ALA A 64 -8.66 10.02 25.49
CA ALA A 64 -8.61 10.49 26.88
C ALA A 64 -9.59 9.65 27.74
N PRO A 65 -9.22 9.28 28.98
CA PRO A 65 -10.12 8.52 29.83
C PRO A 65 -11.45 9.26 29.92
N HIS A 66 -12.54 8.52 29.67
CA HIS A 66 -13.88 9.03 29.91
C HIS A 66 -13.96 9.41 31.39
N GLN A 67 -13.97 10.71 31.67
CA GLN A 67 -14.15 11.27 33.00
C GLN A 67 -15.60 11.07 33.41
N GLY A 68 -15.93 9.87 33.88
CA GLY A 68 -17.30 9.49 34.19
C GLY A 68 -17.46 8.30 35.12
N ASP A 69 -16.42 7.93 35.88
CA ASP A 69 -16.52 6.89 36.92
C ASP A 69 -16.10 7.48 38.27
N LEU A 70 -16.91 8.45 38.73
CA LEU A 70 -16.98 8.91 40.11
C LEU A 70 -18.45 9.23 40.39
N ALA A 71 -19.24 8.20 40.68
CA ALA A 71 -20.49 8.29 41.42
C ALA A 71 -20.80 6.93 42.07
#